data_AF-A0A326RNC2-F1
#
_entry.id   AF-A0A326RNC2-F1
#
_cell.length_a   1.000
_cell.length_b   1.000
_cell.length_c   1.000
_cell.angle_alpha   90.00
_cell.angle_beta   90.00
_cell.angle_gamma   90.00
#
_symmetry.space_group_name_H-M   'P 1'
#
loop_
_entity.id
_entity.type
_entity.pdbx_description
1 polymer ?
#
loop_
_entity_poly.entity_id
_entity_poly.type
_entity_poly.pdbx_seq_one_letter_code
_entity_poly.pdbx_strand_id
1 'polypeptide(L)'
;MSHPDLSGRQLVKIISIVLKLLVFALVCFSCTSREENEIKELMNAVFEWELNRGEEVIVFAEAEENWKIPWLDSCSVEGILSLQSDFRYKVLFKDVFTEADAKKICREGRQAFRFQQDMFPAGVKVSSEKGRYDSLSNAYYNALGKPEVVELDMELKKYMSYKTISKPVFLQDYRYAFLYVFSGGTGLLIYKKQNNKWVHYFTSTLMLIE
;
A
#
# COMPACT_ATOMS: atom_id res chain seq x y z
N MET A 1 -54.73 -27.54 18.54
CA MET A 1 -53.44 -27.02 18.02
C MET A 1 -52.37 -27.34 19.05
N SER A 2 -51.70 -28.48 18.89
CA SER A 2 -50.63 -28.93 19.77
C SER A 2 -49.28 -28.47 19.22
N HIS A 3 -48.60 -27.60 19.97
CA HIS A 3 -47.21 -27.25 19.68
C HIS A 3 -46.34 -28.51 19.77
N PRO A 4 -45.40 -28.72 18.84
CA PRO A 4 -44.47 -29.84 18.94
C PRO A 4 -43.52 -29.58 20.11
N ASP A 5 -43.61 -30.44 21.11
CA ASP A 5 -42.75 -30.45 22.28
C ASP A 5 -41.36 -30.96 21.86
N LEU A 6 -40.41 -30.05 21.70
CA LEU A 6 -39.03 -30.37 21.38
C LEU A 6 -38.42 -31.12 22.58
N SER A 7 -38.29 -32.45 22.45
CA SER A 7 -37.65 -33.28 23.47
C SER A 7 -36.29 -32.69 23.89
N GLY A 8 -35.97 -32.70 25.19
CA GLY A 8 -34.75 -32.08 25.73
C GLY A 8 -33.44 -32.52 25.05
N ARG A 9 -33.40 -33.71 24.43
CA ARG A 9 -32.26 -34.19 23.63
C ARG A 9 -32.06 -33.41 22.32
N GLN A 10 -33.12 -32.92 21.68
CA GLN A 10 -33.02 -32.10 20.47
C GLN A 10 -32.51 -30.68 20.79
N LEU A 11 -32.97 -30.10 21.89
CA LEU A 11 -32.47 -28.81 22.40
C LEU A 11 -30.97 -28.83 22.69
N VAL A 12 -30.47 -29.87 23.37
CA VAL A 12 -29.03 -30.01 23.66
C VAL A 12 -28.19 -30.14 22.38
N LYS A 13 -28.68 -30.83 21.35
CA LYS A 13 -27.99 -30.94 20.05
C LYS A 13 -27.94 -29.59 19.33
N ILE A 14 -29.04 -28.85 19.31
CA ILE A 14 -29.09 -27.52 18.67
C ILE A 14 -28.12 -26.56 19.37
N ILE A 15 -28.15 -26.51 20.71
CA ILE A 15 -27.24 -25.67 21.50
C ILE A 15 -25.77 -26.05 21.22
N SER A 16 -25.45 -27.34 21.15
CA SER A 16 -24.09 -27.79 20.84
C SER A 16 -23.65 -27.39 19.42
N ILE A 17 -24.54 -27.44 18.44
CA ILE A 17 -24.23 -27.03 17.05
C ILE A 17 -24.01 -25.52 16.99
N VAL A 18 -24.89 -24.73 17.61
CA VAL A 18 -24.75 -23.27 17.67
C VAL A 18 -23.46 -22.88 18.38
N LEU A 19 -23.13 -23.51 19.50
CA LEU A 19 -21.90 -23.24 20.25
C LEU A 19 -20.64 -23.58 19.42
N LYS A 20 -20.65 -24.69 18.69
CA LYS A 20 -19.54 -25.07 17.79
C LYS A 20 -19.39 -24.08 16.63
N LEU A 21 -20.50 -23.62 16.05
CA LEU A 21 -20.49 -22.60 15.00
C LEU A 21 -19.97 -21.26 15.53
N LEU A 22 -20.32 -20.88 16.75
CA LEU A 22 -19.87 -19.64 17.40
C LEU A 22 -18.36 -19.68 17.71
N VAL A 23 -17.86 -20.82 18.20
CA VAL A 23 -16.42 -21.03 18.43
C VAL A 23 -15.65 -21.06 17.10
N PHE A 24 -16.19 -21.70 16.07
CA PHE A 24 -15.56 -21.71 14.74
C PHE A 24 -15.52 -20.31 14.13
N ALA A 25 -16.60 -19.53 14.25
CA ALA A 25 -16.62 -18.14 13.84
C ALA A 25 -15.57 -17.31 14.60
N LEU A 26 -15.49 -17.42 15.93
CA LEU A 26 -14.50 -16.71 16.76
C LEU A 26 -13.04 -17.04 16.38
N VAL A 27 -12.76 -18.30 16.02
CA VAL A 27 -11.42 -18.71 15.57
C VAL A 27 -11.11 -18.21 14.15
N CYS A 28 -12.11 -18.17 13.26
CA CYS A 28 -11.95 -17.60 11.92
C CYS A 28 -11.73 -16.07 11.92
N PHE A 29 -12.19 -15.35 12.94
CA PHE A 29 -11.99 -13.89 13.07
C PHE A 29 -10.65 -13.48 13.71
N SER A 30 -9.85 -14.42 14.21
CA SER A 30 -8.66 -14.10 15.04
C SER A 30 -7.30 -14.30 14.34
N CYS A 31 -7.28 -14.66 13.06
CA CYS A 31 -6.04 -14.79 12.30
C CYS A 31 -5.90 -13.63 11.32
N THR A 32 -5.37 -12.49 11.79
CA THR A 32 -4.76 -11.52 10.89
C THR A 32 -3.68 -12.25 10.10
N SER A 33 -3.73 -12.17 8.78
CA SER A 33 -2.77 -12.92 7.94
C SER A 33 -1.35 -12.41 8.18
N ARG A 34 -0.33 -13.27 7.98
CA ARG A 34 1.08 -12.83 8.02
C ARG A 34 1.29 -11.62 7.10
N GLU A 35 0.68 -11.63 5.92
CA GLU A 35 0.78 -10.54 4.94
C GLU A 35 0.22 -9.23 5.49
N GLU A 36 -0.96 -9.22 6.13
CA GLU A 36 -1.54 -8.00 6.72
C GLU A 36 -0.66 -7.41 7.84
N ASN A 37 -0.13 -8.26 8.73
CA ASN A 37 0.80 -7.81 9.77
C ASN A 37 2.06 -7.18 9.16
N GLU A 38 2.58 -7.80 8.11
CA GLU A 38 3.77 -7.34 7.40
C GLU A 38 3.52 -6.03 6.63
N ILE A 39 2.34 -5.87 6.04
CA ILE A 39 1.91 -4.60 5.42
C ILE A 39 1.86 -3.51 6.49
N LYS A 40 1.27 -3.78 7.66
CA LYS A 40 1.16 -2.80 8.73
C LYS A 40 2.53 -2.34 9.24
N GLU A 41 3.43 -3.29 9.50
CA GLU A 41 4.81 -2.96 9.90
C GLU A 41 5.55 -2.18 8.81
N LEU A 42 5.34 -2.53 7.54
CA LEU A 42 5.96 -1.84 6.41
C LEU A 42 5.45 -0.40 6.31
N MET A 43 4.14 -0.17 6.39
CA MET A 43 3.55 1.16 6.30
C MET A 43 4.03 2.08 7.44
N ASN A 44 4.27 1.53 8.64
CA ASN A 44 4.91 2.31 9.71
C ASN A 44 6.29 2.83 9.26
N ALA A 45 7.11 1.98 8.65
CA ALA A 45 8.43 2.38 8.15
C ALA A 45 8.36 3.33 6.95
N VAL A 46 7.38 3.15 6.06
CA VAL A 46 7.19 3.99 4.87
C VAL A 46 6.86 5.44 5.24
N PHE A 47 6.05 5.66 6.27
CA PHE A 47 5.56 6.99 6.66
C PHE A 47 6.23 7.58 7.91
N GLU A 48 7.19 6.87 8.51
CA GLU A 48 7.84 7.30 9.75
C GLU A 48 8.41 8.72 9.64
N TRP A 49 9.04 9.04 8.50
CA TRP A 49 9.69 10.33 8.31
C TRP A 49 8.69 11.49 8.18
N GLU A 50 7.63 11.36 7.36
CA GLU A 50 6.59 12.39 7.24
C GLU A 50 5.88 12.62 8.57
N LEU A 51 5.52 11.54 9.26
CA LEU A 51 4.75 11.62 10.52
C LEU A 51 5.58 12.22 11.66
N ASN A 52 6.88 11.91 11.74
CA ASN A 52 7.77 12.54 12.72
C ASN A 52 7.92 14.06 12.53
N ARG A 53 7.60 14.56 11.34
CA ARG A 53 7.59 16.01 11.02
C ARG A 53 6.22 16.66 11.21
N GLY A 54 5.21 15.89 11.64
CA GLY A 54 3.84 16.36 11.81
C GLY A 54 3.13 16.64 10.48
N GLU A 55 3.58 16.05 9.38
CA GLU A 55 2.94 16.21 8.08
C GLU A 55 1.63 15.40 8.02
N GLU A 56 0.57 15.99 7.47
CA GLU A 56 -0.67 15.27 7.18
C GLU A 56 -0.47 14.44 5.92
N VAL A 57 -0.66 13.12 6.03
CA VAL A 57 -0.47 12.19 4.92
C VAL A 57 -1.82 11.62 4.50
N ILE A 58 -2.15 11.76 3.23
CA ILE A 58 -3.36 11.16 2.63
C ILE A 58 -2.93 10.08 1.65
N VAL A 59 -3.47 8.88 1.82
CA VAL A 59 -3.29 7.74 0.91
C VAL A 59 -4.64 7.28 0.41
N PHE A 60 -4.69 6.64 -0.75
CA PHE A 60 -5.96 6.10 -1.25
C PHE A 60 -6.19 4.66 -0.83
N ALA A 61 -7.47 4.33 -0.61
CA ALA A 61 -7.91 2.99 -0.24
C ALA A 61 -7.60 1.97 -1.34
N GLU A 62 -7.64 2.36 -2.61
CA GLU A 62 -7.32 1.47 -3.72
C GLU A 62 -5.85 1.60 -4.10
N ALA A 63 -5.18 0.45 -4.21
CA ALA A 63 -3.79 0.38 -4.61
C ALA A 63 -3.58 0.84 -6.05
N GLU A 64 -2.42 1.42 -6.33
CA GLU A 64 -2.02 1.82 -7.67
C GLU A 64 -1.68 0.59 -8.51
N GLU A 65 -2.53 0.30 -9.49
CA GLU A 65 -2.35 -0.79 -10.46
C GLU A 65 -1.64 -0.33 -11.74
N ASN A 66 -1.74 0.97 -12.06
CA ASN A 66 -1.25 1.54 -13.30
C ASN A 66 0.09 2.20 -13.07
N TRP A 67 1.09 1.35 -12.78
CA TRP A 67 2.47 1.80 -12.64
C TRP A 67 2.92 2.46 -13.92
N LYS A 68 3.09 3.77 -13.88
CA LYS A 68 3.73 4.53 -14.94
C LYS A 68 5.19 4.70 -14.55
N ILE A 69 6.04 3.87 -15.13
CA ILE A 69 7.49 4.00 -15.06
C ILE A 69 7.92 4.43 -16.47
N PRO A 70 8.35 5.70 -16.67
CA PRO A 70 8.95 6.14 -17.93
C PRO A 70 10.01 5.14 -18.40
N TRP A 71 10.15 4.93 -19.72
CA TRP A 71 11.05 3.94 -20.37
C TRP A 71 10.68 2.46 -20.18
N LEU A 72 9.69 2.17 -19.33
CA LEU A 72 9.20 0.83 -19.04
C LEU A 72 7.69 0.80 -19.34
N ASP A 73 7.34 0.75 -20.63
CA ASP A 73 5.97 0.81 -21.16
C ASP A 73 5.03 -0.29 -20.60
N SER A 74 5.62 -1.33 -20.01
CA SER A 74 4.93 -2.38 -19.26
C SER A 74 5.84 -2.83 -18.13
N CYS A 75 5.29 -3.28 -16.99
CA CYS A 75 6.12 -3.96 -15.99
C CYS A 75 6.76 -5.20 -16.64
N SER A 76 8.01 -5.06 -17.09
CA SER A 76 8.80 -6.12 -17.69
C SER A 76 9.87 -6.58 -16.72
N VAL A 77 10.23 -7.84 -16.84
CA VAL A 77 11.27 -8.46 -16.02
C VAL A 77 12.60 -7.73 -16.22
N GLU A 78 12.94 -7.44 -17.46
CA GLU A 78 14.16 -6.74 -17.87
C GLU A 78 14.19 -5.33 -17.28
N GLY A 79 13.07 -4.61 -17.32
CA GLY A 79 12.97 -3.28 -16.75
C GLY A 79 13.17 -3.26 -15.25
N ILE A 80 12.50 -4.16 -14.51
CA ILE A 80 12.68 -4.28 -13.06
C ILE A 80 14.14 -4.66 -12.72
N LEU A 81 14.75 -5.59 -13.45
CA LEU A 81 16.15 -5.99 -13.23
C LEU A 81 17.16 -4.88 -13.56
N SER A 82 16.79 -3.95 -14.46
CA SER A 82 17.63 -2.80 -14.82
C SER A 82 17.60 -1.65 -13.81
N LEU A 83 16.70 -1.69 -12.82
CA LEU A 83 16.58 -0.63 -11.83
C LEU A 83 17.88 -0.43 -11.05
N GLN A 84 18.17 0.82 -10.71
CA GLN A 84 19.37 1.21 -9.99
C GLN A 84 19.02 2.20 -8.88
N SER A 85 19.73 2.11 -7.75
CA SER A 85 19.48 2.98 -6.61
C SER A 85 19.88 4.42 -6.89
N ASP A 86 19.20 5.37 -6.29
CA ASP A 86 19.57 6.79 -6.39
C ASP A 86 20.75 7.19 -5.51
N PHE A 87 21.20 6.30 -4.61
CA PHE A 87 22.31 6.56 -3.70
C PHE A 87 23.64 6.83 -4.41
N ARG A 88 24.57 7.49 -3.70
CA ARG A 88 25.95 7.75 -4.20
C ARG A 88 26.66 6.46 -4.64
N TYR A 89 26.50 5.38 -3.89
CA TYR A 89 26.94 4.05 -4.29
C TYR A 89 25.77 3.34 -4.95
N LYS A 90 25.88 3.19 -6.27
CA LYS A 90 24.83 2.59 -7.07
C LYS A 90 24.75 1.08 -6.82
N VAL A 91 23.58 0.62 -6.37
CA VAL A 91 23.22 -0.79 -6.30
C VAL A 91 22.29 -1.09 -7.48
N LEU A 92 22.62 -2.09 -8.29
CA LEU A 92 21.73 -2.58 -9.34
C LEU A 92 20.77 -3.61 -8.75
N PHE A 93 19.50 -3.56 -9.16
CA PHE A 93 18.46 -4.46 -8.66
C PHE A 93 18.82 -5.93 -8.92
N LYS A 94 19.31 -6.24 -10.13
CA LYS A 94 19.75 -7.59 -10.51
C LYS A 94 20.88 -8.19 -9.66
N ASP A 95 21.62 -7.38 -8.91
CA ASP A 95 22.71 -7.88 -8.05
C ASP A 95 22.17 -8.45 -6.73
N VAL A 96 20.91 -8.14 -6.39
CA VAL A 96 20.26 -8.53 -5.13
C VAL A 96 19.05 -9.44 -5.38
N PHE A 97 18.37 -9.26 -6.50
CA PHE A 97 17.11 -9.90 -6.82
C PHE A 97 17.20 -10.73 -8.10
N THR A 98 16.40 -11.78 -8.12
CA THR A 98 16.36 -12.73 -9.22
C THR A 98 15.31 -12.36 -10.27
N GLU A 99 15.38 -13.00 -11.43
CA GLU A 99 14.31 -12.94 -12.44
C GLU A 99 12.94 -13.37 -11.87
N ALA A 100 12.92 -14.35 -10.98
CA ALA A 100 11.70 -14.81 -10.31
C ALA A 100 11.10 -13.73 -9.40
N ASP A 101 11.95 -12.96 -8.71
CA ASP A 101 11.53 -11.81 -7.90
C ASP A 101 10.92 -10.72 -8.78
N ALA A 102 11.57 -10.39 -9.91
CA ALA A 102 11.05 -9.42 -10.88
C ALA A 102 9.69 -9.85 -11.49
N LYS A 103 9.56 -11.13 -11.88
CA LYS A 103 8.28 -11.71 -12.32
C LYS A 103 7.20 -11.61 -11.24
N LYS A 104 7.56 -11.86 -9.99
CA LYS A 104 6.65 -11.76 -8.85
C LYS A 104 6.17 -10.32 -8.64
N ILE A 105 7.07 -9.35 -8.70
CA ILE A 105 6.76 -7.91 -8.62
C ILE A 105 5.70 -7.53 -9.67
N CYS A 106 5.93 -7.88 -10.93
CA CYS A 106 4.99 -7.53 -11.99
C CYS A 106 3.64 -8.23 -11.88
N ARG A 107 3.62 -9.48 -11.40
CA ARG A 107 2.39 -10.26 -11.21
C ARG A 107 1.56 -9.77 -10.02
N GLU A 108 2.20 -9.43 -8.91
CA GLU A 108 1.51 -9.17 -7.64
C GLU A 108 1.36 -7.69 -7.32
N GLY A 109 2.32 -6.85 -7.72
CA GLY A 109 2.30 -5.44 -7.35
C GLY A 109 1.23 -4.61 -8.07
N ARG A 110 0.73 -5.11 -9.21
CA ARG A 110 -0.37 -4.48 -9.97
C ARG A 110 -1.73 -5.12 -9.70
N GLN A 111 -1.82 -5.99 -8.69
CA GLN A 111 -3.10 -6.57 -8.32
C GLN A 111 -3.97 -5.56 -7.58
N ALA A 112 -5.27 -5.62 -7.87
CA ALA A 112 -6.27 -4.93 -7.07
C ALA A 112 -6.11 -5.28 -5.59
N PHE A 113 -5.93 -4.24 -4.78
CA PHE A 113 -5.80 -4.35 -3.34
C PHE A 113 -6.47 -3.15 -2.69
N ARG A 114 -7.23 -3.41 -1.63
CA ARG A 114 -7.91 -2.37 -0.88
C ARG A 114 -7.30 -2.24 0.51
N PHE A 115 -6.59 -1.16 0.71
CA PHE A 115 -6.06 -0.72 1.98
C PHE A 115 -7.16 -0.40 2.97
N GLN A 116 -6.98 -0.86 4.21
CA GLN A 116 -7.82 -0.51 5.35
C GLN A 116 -7.07 0.50 6.24
N GLN A 117 -7.83 1.31 6.99
CA GLN A 117 -7.27 2.37 7.83
C GLN A 117 -6.32 1.84 8.93
N ASP A 118 -6.54 0.62 9.41
CA ASP A 118 -5.76 -0.04 10.46
C ASP A 118 -4.42 -0.63 9.98
N MET A 119 -4.20 -0.67 8.66
CA MET A 119 -2.93 -1.04 8.03
C MET A 119 -1.90 0.09 8.05
N PHE A 120 -2.30 1.30 8.43
CA PHE A 120 -1.43 2.48 8.43
C PHE A 120 -1.20 3.00 9.85
N PRO A 121 -0.04 3.65 10.11
CA PRO A 121 0.18 4.38 11.36
C PRO A 121 -0.86 5.49 11.57
N ALA A 122 -1.05 5.86 12.84
CA ALA A 122 -1.80 7.06 13.19
C ALA A 122 -1.20 8.29 12.49
N GLY A 123 -2.06 9.20 12.01
CA GLY A 123 -1.67 10.37 11.23
C GLY A 123 -1.71 10.19 9.71
N VAL A 124 -1.83 8.95 9.22
CA VAL A 124 -2.15 8.68 7.81
C VAL A 124 -3.66 8.51 7.64
N LYS A 125 -4.25 9.26 6.72
CA LYS A 125 -5.67 9.15 6.34
C LYS A 125 -5.83 8.30 5.09
N VAL A 126 -6.57 7.19 5.18
CA VAL A 126 -6.96 6.38 4.03
C VAL A 126 -8.27 6.93 3.44
N SER A 127 -8.23 7.38 2.18
CA SER A 127 -9.35 8.01 1.49
C SER A 127 -9.88 7.15 0.33
N SER A 128 -11.19 7.05 0.17
CA SER A 128 -11.81 6.41 -1.01
C SER A 128 -12.07 7.39 -2.16
N GLU A 129 -11.77 8.68 -1.99
CA GLU A 129 -12.21 9.74 -2.90
C GLU A 129 -11.18 10.12 -3.97
N LYS A 130 -10.40 9.15 -4.49
CA LYS A 130 -9.31 9.42 -5.43
C LYS A 130 -9.70 10.33 -6.59
N GLY A 131 -10.83 10.07 -7.25
CA GLY A 131 -11.30 10.90 -8.37
C GLY A 131 -11.57 12.36 -7.99
N ARG A 132 -11.99 12.64 -6.75
CA ARG A 132 -12.17 14.02 -6.26
C ARG A 132 -10.82 14.72 -6.11
N TYR A 133 -9.85 14.04 -5.49
CA TYR A 133 -8.50 14.59 -5.31
C TYR A 133 -7.79 14.81 -6.64
N ASP A 134 -7.87 13.86 -7.58
CA ASP A 134 -7.29 14.00 -8.92
C ASP A 134 -7.95 15.17 -9.68
N SER A 135 -9.27 15.35 -9.56
CA SER A 135 -9.98 16.47 -10.19
C SER A 135 -9.57 17.82 -9.62
N LEU A 136 -9.41 17.92 -8.28
CA LEU A 136 -8.95 19.14 -7.62
C LEU A 136 -7.50 19.46 -7.98
N SER A 137 -6.64 18.45 -8.00
CA SER A 137 -5.24 18.57 -8.44
C SER A 137 -5.16 19.07 -9.89
N ASN A 138 -5.93 18.48 -10.81
CA ASN A 138 -5.98 18.92 -12.20
C ASN A 138 -6.52 20.36 -12.34
N ALA A 139 -7.57 20.71 -11.60
CA ALA A 139 -8.12 22.07 -11.61
C ALA A 139 -7.07 23.10 -11.14
N TYR A 140 -6.31 22.77 -10.10
CA TYR A 140 -5.20 23.58 -9.60
C TYR A 140 -4.12 23.80 -10.68
N TYR A 141 -3.59 22.72 -11.28
CA TYR A 141 -2.54 22.83 -12.29
C TYR A 141 -2.98 23.64 -13.53
N ASN A 142 -4.26 23.57 -13.90
CA ASN A 142 -4.82 24.38 -15.00
C ASN A 142 -5.05 25.86 -14.62
N ALA A 143 -5.04 26.19 -13.32
CA ALA A 143 -5.21 27.54 -12.81
C ALA A 143 -3.87 28.25 -12.51
N LEU A 144 -2.77 27.50 -12.37
CA LEU A 144 -1.42 28.04 -12.16
C LEU A 144 -1.07 29.11 -13.21
N GLY A 145 -0.65 30.29 -12.73
CA GLY A 145 -0.27 31.43 -13.58
C GLY A 145 -1.40 32.42 -13.90
N LYS A 146 -2.62 32.23 -13.38
CA LYS A 146 -3.70 33.22 -13.49
C LYS A 146 -3.70 34.16 -12.25
N PRO A 147 -3.79 35.49 -12.44
CA PRO A 147 -3.52 36.48 -11.38
C PRO A 147 -4.55 36.55 -10.22
N GLU A 148 -5.73 35.94 -10.33
CA GLU A 148 -6.82 36.06 -9.34
C GLU A 148 -6.88 34.94 -8.27
N VAL A 149 -5.85 34.09 -8.14
CA VAL A 149 -6.01 32.76 -7.51
C VAL A 149 -5.11 32.51 -6.29
N VAL A 150 -4.55 33.53 -5.64
CA VAL A 150 -3.58 33.35 -4.52
C VAL A 150 -4.19 32.67 -3.28
N GLU A 151 -5.45 32.96 -2.93
CA GLU A 151 -6.14 32.31 -1.79
C GLU A 151 -6.61 30.89 -2.11
N LEU A 152 -7.11 30.65 -3.32
CA LEU A 152 -7.49 29.31 -3.79
C LEU A 152 -6.26 28.37 -3.82
N ASP A 153 -5.08 28.93 -4.12
CA ASP A 153 -3.80 28.23 -4.16
C ASP A 153 -3.49 27.54 -2.82
N MET A 154 -3.68 28.24 -1.70
CA MET A 154 -3.41 27.69 -0.37
C MET A 154 -4.43 26.62 0.05
N GLU A 155 -5.71 26.83 -0.23
CA GLU A 155 -6.75 25.84 0.10
C GLU A 155 -6.65 24.58 -0.75
N LEU A 156 -6.20 24.69 -2.00
CA LEU A 156 -6.03 23.56 -2.91
C LEU A 156 -4.71 22.81 -2.69
N LYS A 157 -3.67 23.48 -2.17
CA LYS A 157 -2.35 22.88 -1.89
C LYS A 157 -2.43 21.65 -0.98
N LYS A 158 -3.35 21.62 0.00
CA LYS A 158 -3.57 20.45 0.87
C LYS A 158 -4.06 19.20 0.11
N TYR A 159 -4.68 19.40 -1.04
CA TYR A 159 -5.12 18.32 -1.94
C TYR A 159 -4.03 17.90 -2.92
N MET A 160 -2.82 18.47 -2.85
CA MET A 160 -1.65 18.03 -3.62
C MET A 160 -0.75 17.06 -2.84
N SER A 161 -0.97 16.93 -1.53
CA SER A 161 -0.11 16.18 -0.59
C SER A 161 -0.53 14.72 -0.42
N TYR A 162 -1.14 14.11 -1.44
CA TYR A 162 -1.57 12.70 -1.39
C TYR A 162 -0.56 11.77 -2.03
N LYS A 163 -0.60 10.49 -1.64
CA LYS A 163 0.19 9.42 -2.23
C LYS A 163 -0.70 8.33 -2.80
N THR A 164 -0.41 7.87 -4.01
CA THR A 164 -0.91 6.56 -4.48
C THR A 164 0.19 5.52 -4.25
N ILE A 165 -0.21 4.32 -3.85
CA ILE A 165 0.71 3.27 -3.37
C ILE A 165 0.26 1.96 -3.98
N SER A 166 1.17 1.16 -4.52
CA SER A 166 0.84 -0.18 -5.01
C SER A 166 0.61 -1.16 -3.87
N LYS A 167 0.06 -2.33 -4.18
CA LYS A 167 0.13 -3.46 -3.24
C LYS A 167 1.62 -3.76 -2.92
N PRO A 168 2.02 -3.88 -1.64
CA PRO A 168 3.36 -4.33 -1.30
C PRO A 168 3.62 -5.75 -1.82
N VAL A 169 4.82 -5.99 -2.36
CA VAL A 169 5.24 -7.33 -2.79
C VAL A 169 6.38 -7.82 -1.92
N PHE A 170 6.13 -8.85 -1.11
CA PHE A 170 7.14 -9.45 -0.25
C PHE A 170 7.98 -10.48 -1.01
N LEU A 171 9.30 -10.37 -0.96
CA LEU A 171 10.26 -11.16 -1.72
C LEU A 171 11.15 -11.97 -0.79
N GLN A 172 11.69 -13.08 -1.32
CA GLN A 172 12.69 -13.93 -0.67
C GLN A 172 12.31 -14.33 0.78
N ASP A 173 11.06 -14.79 0.96
CA ASP A 173 10.45 -15.14 2.26
C ASP A 173 10.43 -13.95 3.26
N TYR A 174 9.82 -12.84 2.83
CA TYR A 174 9.64 -11.62 3.64
C TYR A 174 10.95 -10.99 4.13
N ARG A 175 12.06 -11.24 3.43
CA ARG A 175 13.34 -10.53 3.67
C ARG A 175 13.39 -9.16 3.02
N TYR A 176 12.62 -8.98 1.94
CA TYR A 176 12.49 -7.72 1.23
C TYR A 176 11.03 -7.43 0.94
N ALA A 177 10.70 -6.14 0.81
CA ALA A 177 9.41 -5.68 0.33
C ALA A 177 9.64 -4.66 -0.78
N PHE A 178 8.91 -4.80 -1.88
CA PHE A 178 8.87 -3.85 -2.97
C PHE A 178 7.57 -3.05 -2.89
N LEU A 179 7.67 -1.74 -3.15
CA LEU A 179 6.54 -0.83 -3.13
C LEU A 179 6.70 0.25 -4.21
N TYR A 180 5.67 0.46 -5.02
CA TYR A 180 5.57 1.65 -5.87
C TYR A 180 4.82 2.74 -5.11
N VAL A 181 5.38 3.95 -5.06
CA VAL A 181 4.76 5.13 -4.45
C VAL A 181 4.82 6.29 -5.42
N PHE A 182 3.70 6.98 -5.62
CA PHE A 182 3.60 8.20 -6.41
C PHE A 182 3.20 9.38 -5.52
N SER A 183 4.08 10.38 -5.43
CA SER A 183 3.92 11.56 -4.56
C SER A 183 4.76 12.73 -5.09
N GLY A 184 4.22 13.56 -5.99
CA GLY A 184 4.97 14.65 -6.62
C GLY A 184 6.18 14.19 -7.47
N GLY A 185 6.28 12.87 -7.70
CA GLY A 185 7.35 12.12 -8.34
C GLY A 185 7.10 10.62 -8.12
N THR A 186 7.60 9.77 -9.01
CA THR A 186 7.45 8.31 -8.87
C THR A 186 8.70 7.72 -8.21
N GLY A 187 8.50 6.90 -7.19
CA GLY A 187 9.56 6.15 -6.53
C GLY A 187 9.23 4.67 -6.44
N LEU A 188 10.17 3.83 -6.88
CA LEU A 188 10.21 2.42 -6.55
C LEU A 188 11.03 2.26 -5.28
N LEU A 189 10.36 1.83 -4.21
CA LEU A 189 10.94 1.66 -2.90
C LEU A 189 11.13 0.18 -2.61
N ILE A 190 12.29 -0.15 -2.04
CA ILE A 190 12.60 -1.47 -1.54
C ILE A 190 13.01 -1.33 -0.09
N TYR A 191 12.37 -2.13 0.74
CA TYR A 191 12.69 -2.26 2.15
C TYR A 191 13.32 -3.62 2.40
N LYS A 192 14.25 -3.67 3.35
CA LYS A 192 14.89 -4.89 3.83
C LYS A 192 14.51 -5.12 5.28
N LYS A 193 14.14 -6.35 5.62
CA LYS A 193 13.89 -6.74 7.00
C LYS A 193 15.24 -6.86 7.74
N GLN A 194 15.48 -6.04 8.75
CA GLN A 194 16.66 -6.06 9.61
C GLN A 194 16.21 -6.09 11.07
N ASN A 195 16.66 -7.07 11.86
CA ASN A 195 16.25 -7.24 13.25
C ASN A 195 14.72 -7.20 13.43
N ASN A 196 14.00 -7.91 12.55
CA ASN A 196 12.53 -7.92 12.46
C ASN A 196 11.85 -6.56 12.21
N LYS A 197 12.58 -5.54 11.75
CA LYS A 197 12.01 -4.25 11.34
C LYS A 197 12.26 -4.00 9.85
N TRP A 198 11.31 -3.34 9.20
CA TRP A 198 11.49 -2.86 7.84
C TRP A 198 12.38 -1.62 7.83
N VAL A 199 13.47 -1.68 7.07
CA VAL A 199 14.42 -0.57 6.91
C VAL A 199 14.50 -0.25 5.43
N HIS A 200 14.38 1.03 5.09
CA HIS A 200 14.53 1.49 3.72
C HIS A 200 15.91 1.07 3.17
N TYR A 201 15.91 0.36 2.05
CA TYR A 201 17.12 -0.24 1.48
C TYR A 201 17.51 0.38 0.15
N PHE A 202 16.52 0.66 -0.70
CA PHE A 202 16.75 1.12 -2.05
C PHE A 202 15.57 1.99 -2.48
N THR A 203 15.88 3.17 -3.02
CA THR A 203 14.96 3.95 -3.83
C THR A 203 15.50 3.99 -5.24
N SER A 204 14.63 3.79 -6.22
CA SER A 204 14.85 4.24 -7.60
C SER A 204 13.75 5.25 -7.93
N THR A 205 14.13 6.52 -7.99
CA THR A 205 13.26 7.63 -8.38
C THR A 205 13.49 7.99 -9.82
N LEU A 206 12.48 8.66 -10.38
CA LEU A 206 12.57 9.39 -11.63
C LEU A 206 13.43 10.66 -11.47
N MET A 207 14.70 10.55 -11.09
CA MET A 207 15.60 11.60 -11.52
C MET A 207 15.86 11.37 -13.00
N LEU A 208 15.11 12.11 -13.84
CA LEU A 208 15.62 12.53 -15.13
C LEU A 208 17.06 12.98 -14.88
N ILE A 209 18.02 12.16 -15.30
CA ILE A 209 19.36 12.67 -15.53
C ILE A 209 19.15 13.66 -16.67
N GLU A 210 19.13 14.95 -16.34
CA GLU A 210 19.30 16.03 -17.33
C GLU A 210 20.63 15.85 -18.08
#